data_AF-A0A7Y2YZI6-F1
#
_entry.id   AF-A0A7Y2YZI6-F1
#
_cell.length_a   1.000
_cell.length_b   1.000
_cell.length_c   1.000
_cell.angle_alpha   90.00
_cell.angle_beta   90.00
_cell.angle_gamma   90.00
#
_symmetry.space_group_name_H-M   'P 1'
#
loop_
_entity.id
_entity.type
_entity.pdbx_description
1 polymer ?
#
loop_
_entity_poly.entity_id
_entity_poly.type
_entity_poly.pdbx_seq_one_letter_code
_entity_poly.pdbx_strand_id
1 'polypeptide(L)'
;MKKLSAALLLLIAVCFSSACQAQQSQDFGEYVVHYNAINTNLIPPQVAQGYGIQRSSSRALLNVTVLKKVMDTPGTPVSAEISANGTNLTGQNRELDLRKVEDSGGAIYYLGVFPVHNLETYRFNIEVAIEGEPEPLVVKFTQQFYTE
;
A
#
# COMPACT_ATOMS: atom_id res chain seq x y z
N MET A 1 -38.51 -30.73 20.37
CA MET A 1 -37.97 -30.31 19.05
C MET A 1 -37.75 -28.79 18.91
N LYS A 2 -37.50 -28.02 20.00
CA LYS A 2 -37.34 -26.55 19.94
C LYS A 2 -35.91 -26.04 20.18
N LYS A 3 -34.92 -26.93 20.30
CA LYS A 3 -33.51 -26.56 20.58
C LYS A 3 -32.58 -26.62 19.36
N LEU A 4 -33.03 -27.17 18.22
CA LEU A 4 -32.22 -27.21 16.99
C LEU A 4 -32.23 -25.89 16.20
N SER A 5 -33.30 -25.08 16.32
CA SER A 5 -33.45 -23.85 15.52
C SER A 5 -32.52 -22.71 15.96
N ALA A 6 -32.10 -22.69 17.23
CA ALA A 6 -31.20 -21.66 17.74
C ALA A 6 -29.72 -21.90 17.36
N ALA A 7 -29.31 -23.16 17.22
CA ALA A 7 -27.95 -23.51 16.82
C ALA A 7 -27.67 -23.21 15.33
N LEU A 8 -28.71 -23.28 14.48
CA LEU A 8 -28.59 -22.98 13.06
C LEU A 8 -28.49 -21.47 12.77
N LEU A 9 -29.06 -20.62 13.64
CA LEU A 9 -28.97 -19.16 13.55
C LEU A 9 -27.61 -18.61 14.01
N LEU A 10 -26.90 -19.32 14.91
CA LEU A 10 -25.58 -18.89 15.37
C LEU A 10 -24.46 -19.22 14.37
N LEU A 11 -24.65 -20.21 13.49
CA LEU A 11 -23.65 -20.66 12.53
C LEU A 11 -23.53 -19.77 11.28
N ILE A 12 -24.58 -18.99 10.98
CA ILE A 12 -24.63 -18.09 9.80
C ILE A 12 -23.90 -16.76 10.05
N ALA A 13 -23.64 -16.40 11.31
CA ALA A 13 -23.04 -15.11 11.67
C ALA A 13 -21.51 -15.03 11.49
N VAL A 14 -20.82 -16.13 11.15
CA VAL A 14 -19.34 -16.19 11.12
C VAL A 14 -18.75 -15.99 9.71
N CYS A 15 -19.58 -15.84 8.66
CA CYS A 15 -19.09 -15.83 7.27
C CYS A 15 -18.85 -14.44 6.65
N PHE A 16 -18.98 -13.35 7.41
CA PHE A 16 -18.68 -11.99 6.92
C PHE A 16 -17.41 -11.41 7.56
N SER A 17 -16.32 -12.17 7.56
CA SER A 17 -14.99 -11.61 7.72
C SER A 17 -14.60 -10.97 6.39
N SER A 18 -15.00 -9.72 6.20
CA SER A 18 -14.67 -8.90 5.04
C SER A 18 -13.18 -9.01 4.72
N ALA A 19 -12.86 -9.37 3.47
CA ALA A 19 -11.51 -9.34 2.95
C ALA A 19 -10.98 -7.90 3.02
N CYS A 20 -10.24 -7.58 4.08
CA CYS A 20 -9.46 -6.36 4.18
C CYS A 20 -8.25 -6.50 3.24
N GLN A 21 -8.47 -6.23 1.95
CA GLN A 21 -7.39 -6.11 0.97
C GLN A 21 -6.75 -4.72 1.15
N ALA A 22 -5.90 -4.59 2.17
CA ALA A 22 -5.16 -3.35 2.48
C ALA A 22 -3.93 -3.14 1.58
N GLN A 23 -3.58 -4.11 0.73
CA GLN A 23 -2.49 -4.04 -0.23
C GLN A 23 -3.07 -4.21 -1.63
N GLN A 24 -2.78 -3.23 -2.49
CA GLN A 24 -3.18 -3.24 -3.89
C GLN A 24 -1.99 -3.66 -4.76
N SER A 25 -2.28 -4.21 -5.94
CA SER A 25 -1.25 -4.48 -6.93
C SER A 25 -1.77 -4.22 -8.34
N GLN A 26 -0.85 -3.94 -9.25
CA GLN A 26 -1.11 -3.82 -10.66
C GLN A 26 -0.08 -4.62 -11.45
N ASP A 27 -0.58 -5.37 -12.43
CA ASP A 27 0.18 -6.26 -13.27
C ASP A 27 0.62 -5.55 -14.56
N PHE A 28 1.89 -5.70 -14.93
CA PHE A 28 2.50 -5.13 -16.13
C PHE A 28 3.24 -6.19 -16.96
N GLY A 29 2.68 -7.39 -17.04
CA GLY A 29 3.28 -8.49 -17.81
C GLY A 29 4.38 -9.18 -17.03
N GLU A 30 5.64 -8.78 -17.23
CA GLU A 30 6.78 -9.35 -16.50
C GLU A 30 6.87 -8.84 -15.06
N TYR A 31 6.27 -7.69 -14.77
CA TYR A 31 6.36 -7.05 -13.46
C TYR A 31 5.01 -6.95 -12.76
N VAL A 32 5.05 -6.89 -11.43
CA VAL A 32 3.91 -6.56 -10.58
C VAL A 32 4.35 -5.45 -9.65
N VAL A 33 3.59 -4.34 -9.65
CA VAL A 33 3.79 -3.24 -8.72
C VAL A 33 2.78 -3.37 -7.60
N HIS A 34 3.27 -3.64 -6.39
CA HIS A 34 2.47 -3.59 -5.17
C HIS A 34 2.54 -2.19 -4.58
N TYR A 35 1.39 -1.69 -4.12
CA TYR A 35 1.30 -0.37 -3.53
C TYR A 35 0.22 -0.32 -2.46
N ASN A 36 0.44 0.50 -1.45
CA ASN A 36 -0.59 0.88 -0.50
C ASN A 36 -0.29 2.24 0.11
N ALA A 37 -1.35 2.91 0.59
CA ALA A 37 -1.22 4.12 1.36
C ALA A 37 -2.11 4.06 2.61
N ILE A 38 -1.51 4.22 3.80
CA ILE A 38 -2.22 4.08 5.09
C ILE A 38 -1.75 5.13 6.10
N ASN A 39 -2.60 5.48 7.07
CA ASN A 39 -2.16 6.30 8.20
C ASN A 39 -1.08 5.57 9.01
N THR A 40 -0.04 6.30 9.43
CA THR A 40 1.14 5.70 10.08
C THR A 40 0.87 5.18 11.50
N ASN A 41 -0.20 5.65 12.16
CA ASN A 41 -0.65 5.09 13.45
C ASN A 41 -1.09 3.62 13.34
N LEU A 42 -1.57 3.19 12.16
CA LEU A 42 -2.00 1.82 11.90
C LEU A 42 -0.81 0.85 11.72
N ILE A 43 0.40 1.37 11.53
CA ILE A 43 1.61 0.56 11.40
C ILE A 43 1.99 0.02 12.78
N PRO A 44 2.30 -1.30 12.90
CA PRO A 44 2.79 -1.87 14.15
C PRO A 44 4.00 -1.11 14.70
N PRO A 45 4.09 -0.88 16.03
CA PRO A 45 5.18 -0.12 16.65
C PRO A 45 6.57 -0.58 16.24
N GLN A 46 6.79 -1.89 16.19
CA GLN A 46 8.07 -2.52 15.89
C GLN A 46 8.48 -2.29 14.43
N VAL A 47 7.52 -2.36 13.49
CA VAL A 47 7.74 -2.08 12.07
C VAL A 47 8.06 -0.61 11.86
N ALA A 48 7.28 0.27 12.51
CA ALA A 48 7.51 1.70 12.43
C ALA A 48 8.89 2.07 12.97
N GLN A 49 9.30 1.51 14.10
CA GLN A 49 10.64 1.72 14.68
C GLN A 49 11.74 1.18 13.75
N GLY A 50 11.59 -0.06 13.26
CA GLY A 50 12.57 -0.70 12.39
C GLY A 50 12.84 0.08 11.10
N TYR A 51 11.81 0.76 10.59
CA TYR A 51 11.93 1.61 9.41
C TYR A 51 12.01 3.11 9.73
N GLY A 52 12.09 3.56 10.97
CA GLY A 52 12.19 4.99 11.30
C GLY A 52 10.95 5.83 10.90
N ILE A 53 9.77 5.23 10.95
CA ILE A 53 8.49 5.87 10.65
C ILE A 53 7.89 6.44 11.94
N GLN A 54 7.64 7.74 11.97
CA GLN A 54 6.91 8.37 13.07
C GLN A 54 5.43 8.00 12.99
N ARG A 55 4.92 7.28 13.99
CA ARG A 55 3.50 6.93 14.09
C ARG A 55 2.66 8.15 14.47
N SER A 56 1.68 8.49 13.65
CA SER A 56 0.72 9.57 13.86
C SER A 56 -0.53 9.35 13.01
N SER A 57 -1.71 9.73 13.52
CA SER A 57 -2.93 9.71 12.71
C SER A 57 -2.88 10.79 11.62
N SER A 58 -2.22 11.92 11.86
CA SER A 58 -2.02 13.03 10.90
C SER A 58 -0.93 12.80 9.84
N ARG A 59 -0.35 11.59 9.78
CA ARG A 59 0.65 11.22 8.78
C ARG A 59 0.23 9.96 8.07
N ALA A 60 0.45 9.92 6.76
CA ALA A 60 0.29 8.74 5.93
C ALA A 60 1.65 8.23 5.44
N LEU A 61 1.72 6.93 5.20
CA LEU A 61 2.80 6.25 4.51
C LEU A 61 2.27 5.79 3.15
N LEU A 62 2.95 6.16 2.08
CA LEU A 62 2.91 5.48 0.79
C LEU A 62 4.04 4.43 0.78
N ASN A 63 3.72 3.19 0.45
CA ASN A 63 4.70 2.14 0.21
C ASN A 63 4.49 1.55 -1.18
N VAL A 64 5.59 1.37 -1.91
CA VAL A 64 5.64 0.79 -3.25
C VAL A 64 6.71 -0.30 -3.28
N THR A 65 6.38 -1.43 -3.90
CA THR A 65 7.31 -2.54 -4.14
C THR A 65 7.13 -3.05 -5.56
N VAL A 66 8.23 -3.37 -6.22
CA VAL A 66 8.25 -3.87 -7.60
C VAL A 66 8.81 -5.28 -7.59
N LEU A 67 8.07 -6.23 -8.16
CA LEU A 67 8.47 -7.62 -8.30
C LEU A 67 8.53 -7.99 -9.78
N LYS A 68 9.58 -8.70 -10.20
CA LYS A 68 9.59 -9.44 -11.47
C LYS A 68 8.98 -10.82 -11.23
N LYS A 69 8.03 -11.21 -12.08
CA LYS A 69 7.39 -12.51 -11.99
C LYS A 69 8.38 -13.63 -12.31
N VAL A 70 8.33 -14.68 -11.51
CA VAL A 70 9.05 -15.92 -11.73
C VAL A 70 8.06 -17.05 -11.49
N MET A 71 7.91 -17.96 -12.46
CA MET A 71 6.91 -19.02 -12.41
C MET A 71 7.02 -19.82 -11.11
N ASP A 72 5.88 -20.15 -10.52
CA ASP A 72 5.76 -20.93 -9.29
C ASP A 72 6.48 -20.32 -8.07
N THR A 73 6.72 -19.02 -8.06
CA THR A 73 7.27 -18.27 -6.92
C THR A 73 6.48 -17.00 -6.63
N PRO A 74 6.68 -16.34 -5.47
CA PRO A 74 6.15 -15.01 -5.20
C PRO A 74 6.70 -13.88 -6.08
N GLY A 75 7.68 -14.16 -6.95
CA GLY A 75 8.43 -13.16 -7.72
C GLY A 75 9.72 -12.71 -7.03
N THR A 76 10.54 -11.95 -7.75
CA THR A 76 11.83 -11.44 -7.29
C THR A 76 11.79 -9.91 -7.19
N PRO A 77 12.19 -9.31 -6.05
CA PRO A 77 12.26 -7.85 -5.92
C PRO A 77 13.18 -7.22 -6.96
N VAL A 78 12.73 -6.11 -7.55
CA VAL A 78 13.47 -5.35 -8.57
C VAL A 78 13.68 -3.93 -8.08
N SER A 79 14.91 -3.43 -8.24
CA SER A 79 15.22 -2.03 -7.99
C SER A 79 14.70 -1.17 -9.14
N ALA A 80 14.01 -0.10 -8.81
CA ALA A 80 13.47 0.91 -9.72
C ALA A 80 13.76 2.33 -9.22
N GLU A 81 13.67 3.30 -10.12
CA GLU A 81 13.52 4.71 -9.79
C GLU A 81 12.02 5.03 -9.72
N ILE A 82 11.57 5.56 -8.57
CA ILE A 82 10.15 5.82 -8.31
C ILE A 82 9.92 7.32 -8.19
N SER A 83 9.10 7.86 -9.07
CA SER A 83 8.49 9.18 -8.88
C SER A 83 7.05 9.00 -8.44
N ALA A 84 6.62 9.72 -7.42
CA ALA A 84 5.22 9.71 -7.00
C ALA A 84 4.73 11.13 -6.71
N ASN A 85 3.50 11.40 -7.16
CA ASN A 85 2.77 12.59 -6.79
C ASN A 85 1.38 12.23 -6.27
N GLY A 86 0.86 13.09 -5.42
CA GLY A 86 -0.49 13.01 -4.88
C GLY A 86 -1.22 14.33 -5.11
N THR A 87 -2.36 14.27 -5.79
CA THR A 87 -3.26 15.42 -5.95
C THR A 87 -4.50 15.24 -5.08
N ASN A 88 -4.75 16.18 -4.17
CA ASN A 88 -5.97 16.14 -3.36
C ASN A 88 -7.19 16.70 -4.11
N LEU A 89 -8.38 16.61 -3.50
CA LEU A 89 -9.63 17.03 -4.16
C LEU A 89 -9.74 18.55 -4.38
N THR A 90 -8.93 19.37 -3.71
CA THR A 90 -8.86 20.82 -3.96
C THR A 90 -7.90 21.17 -5.09
N GLY A 91 -7.26 20.17 -5.71
CA GLY A 91 -6.33 20.34 -6.83
C GLY A 91 -4.89 20.66 -6.40
N GLN A 92 -4.59 20.63 -5.10
CA GLN A 92 -3.22 20.76 -4.64
C GLN A 92 -2.45 19.49 -4.99
N ASN A 93 -1.44 19.65 -5.86
CA ASN A 93 -0.49 18.60 -6.18
C ASN A 93 0.70 18.65 -5.22
N ARG A 94 1.17 17.49 -4.78
CA ARG A 94 2.34 17.32 -3.94
C ARG A 94 3.21 16.20 -4.51
N GLU A 95 4.47 16.54 -4.80
CA GLU A 95 5.51 15.53 -5.02
C GLU A 95 5.85 14.85 -3.69
N LEU A 96 5.99 13.53 -3.73
CA LEU A 96 6.22 12.70 -2.56
C LEU A 96 7.66 12.18 -2.61
N ASP A 97 8.45 12.52 -1.61
CA ASP A 97 9.80 11.98 -1.47
C ASP A 97 9.72 10.53 -0.96
N LEU A 98 10.13 9.57 -1.80
CA LEU A 98 10.26 8.18 -1.41
C LEU A 98 11.73 7.84 -1.16
N ARG A 99 12.01 7.18 -0.05
CA ARG A 99 13.31 6.57 0.20
C ARG A 99 13.24 5.07 -0.07
N LYS A 100 14.28 4.55 -0.73
CA LYS A 100 14.49 3.11 -0.90
C LYS A 100 14.94 2.50 0.44
N VAL A 101 14.35 1.37 0.80
CA VAL A 101 14.69 0.57 1.97
C VAL A 101 14.82 -0.88 1.54
N GLU A 102 15.92 -1.51 1.94
CA GLU A 102 16.17 -2.93 1.69
C GLU A 102 16.06 -3.67 3.02
N ASP A 103 15.21 -4.70 3.06
CA ASP A 103 15.05 -5.56 4.22
C ASP A 103 16.04 -6.73 4.13
N SER A 104 16.43 -7.23 5.30
CA SER A 104 17.28 -8.41 5.49
C SER A 104 16.77 -9.67 4.76
N GLY A 105 15.45 -9.74 4.49
CA GLY A 105 14.83 -10.80 3.68
C GLY A 105 14.95 -10.60 2.15
N GLY A 106 15.66 -9.58 1.68
CA GLY A 106 15.84 -9.28 0.25
C GLY A 106 14.70 -8.47 -0.39
N ALA A 107 13.71 -8.02 0.40
CA ALA A 107 12.63 -7.17 -0.10
C ALA A 107 13.10 -5.72 -0.30
N ILE A 108 12.57 -5.05 -1.32
CA ILE A 108 12.82 -3.63 -1.62
C ILE A 108 11.52 -2.85 -1.46
N TYR A 109 11.55 -1.82 -0.61
CA TYR A 109 10.43 -0.93 -0.36
C TYR A 109 10.80 0.51 -0.72
N TYR A 110 9.86 1.24 -1.31
CA TYR A 110 9.95 2.67 -1.51
C TYR A 110 8.92 3.34 -0.60
N LEU A 111 9.42 4.01 0.44
CA LEU A 111 8.60 4.52 1.54
C LEU A 111 8.57 6.05 1.50
N GLY A 112 7.38 6.63 1.35
CA GLY A 112 7.16 8.08 1.44
C GLY A 112 6.21 8.42 2.58
N VAL A 113 6.60 9.32 3.49
CA VAL A 113 5.76 9.75 4.61
C VAL A 113 5.37 11.22 4.44
N PHE A 114 4.08 11.51 4.47
CA PHE A 114 3.55 12.86 4.21
C PHE A 114 2.40 13.20 5.18
N PRO A 115 2.14 14.49 5.44
CA PRO A 115 1.03 14.91 6.28
C PRO A 115 -0.30 14.78 5.55
N VAL A 116 -1.35 14.40 6.30
CA VAL A 116 -2.73 14.26 5.85
C VAL A 116 -3.71 14.83 6.88
N HIS A 117 -4.85 15.30 6.41
CA HIS A 117 -5.97 15.78 7.24
C HIS A 117 -7.12 14.77 7.24
N ASN A 118 -8.08 14.97 8.17
CA ASN A 118 -9.27 14.12 8.22
C ASN A 118 -10.07 14.21 6.92
N LEU A 119 -10.53 13.06 6.41
CA LEU A 119 -11.27 12.93 5.15
C LEU A 119 -10.53 13.44 3.91
N GLU A 120 -9.21 13.66 4.00
CA GLU A 120 -8.41 14.09 2.86
C GLU A 120 -8.23 12.93 1.88
N THR A 121 -8.69 13.13 0.65
CA THR A 121 -8.58 12.14 -0.43
C THR A 121 -7.50 12.58 -1.41
N TYR A 122 -6.54 11.68 -1.64
CA TYR A 122 -5.48 11.85 -2.64
C TYR A 122 -5.71 10.93 -3.83
N ARG A 123 -5.49 11.47 -5.03
CA ARG A 123 -5.26 10.70 -6.26
C ARG A 123 -3.75 10.61 -6.46
N PHE A 124 -3.22 9.40 -6.36
CA PHE A 124 -1.81 9.12 -6.57
C PHE A 124 -1.53 8.82 -8.04
N ASN A 125 -0.39 9.31 -8.52
CA ASN A 125 0.25 8.89 -9.77
C ASN A 125 1.68 8.49 -9.45
N ILE A 126 2.01 7.23 -9.70
CA ILE A 126 3.32 6.65 -9.43
C ILE A 126 3.90 6.17 -10.75
N GLU A 127 5.11 6.64 -11.04
CA GLU A 127 5.90 6.21 -12.19
C GLU A 127 7.06 5.37 -11.69
N VAL A 128 7.16 4.16 -12.23
CA VAL A 128 8.13 3.13 -11.85
C VAL A 128 9.06 2.90 -13.04
N ALA A 129 10.23 3.52 -13.02
CA ALA A 129 11.25 3.33 -14.04
C ALA A 129 12.19 2.18 -13.62
N ILE A 130 12.17 1.10 -14.41
CA ILE A 130 13.02 -0.08 -14.20
C ILE A 130 14.18 0.00 -15.19
N GLU A 131 15.41 -0.23 -14.72
CA GLU A 131 16.59 -0.22 -15.59
C GLU A 131 16.44 -1.24 -16.73
N GLY A 132 16.64 -0.78 -17.97
CA GLY A 132 16.50 -1.61 -19.17
C GLY A 132 15.10 -1.64 -19.79
N GLU A 133 14.06 -1.16 -19.09
CA GLU A 133 12.73 -0.99 -19.67
C GLU A 133 12.60 0.38 -20.36
N PRO A 134 11.98 0.46 -21.55
CA PRO A 134 11.92 1.70 -22.33
C PRO A 134 10.91 2.71 -21.79
N GLU A 135 9.84 2.24 -21.14
CA GLU A 135 8.77 3.07 -20.60
C GLU A 135 8.54 2.76 -19.11
N PRO A 136 8.25 3.78 -18.29
CA PRO A 136 7.92 3.56 -16.88
C PRO A 136 6.56 2.88 -16.74
N LEU A 137 6.43 2.03 -15.73
CA LEU A 137 5.13 1.47 -15.34
C LEU A 137 4.36 2.53 -14.55
N VAL A 138 3.11 2.79 -14.93
CA VAL A 138 2.29 3.85 -14.31
C VAL A 138 1.16 3.25 -13.48
N VAL A 139 1.19 3.53 -12.19
CA VAL A 139 0.14 3.15 -11.23
C VAL A 139 -0.63 4.39 -10.79
N LYS A 140 -1.96 4.32 -10.89
CA LYS A 140 -2.87 5.37 -10.43
C LYS A 140 -3.92 4.79 -9.51
N PHE A 141 -4.07 5.36 -8.33
CA PHE A 141 -5.10 4.95 -7.37
C PHE A 141 -5.54 6.13 -6.52
N THR A 142 -6.66 5.96 -5.83
CA THR A 142 -7.22 6.97 -4.92
C THR A 142 -7.29 6.40 -3.52
N GLN A 143 -6.91 7.19 -2.52
CA GLN A 143 -7.02 6.81 -1.12
C GLN A 143 -7.52 7.99 -0.29
N GLN A 144 -8.44 7.69 0.64
CA GLN A 144 -8.91 8.65 1.63
C GLN A 144 -8.31 8.32 2.99
N PHE A 145 -7.85 9.36 3.69
CA PHE A 145 -7.24 9.25 5.00
C PHE A 145 -8.16 9.76 6.10
N TYR A 146 -8.02 9.18 7.29
CA TYR A 146 -8.80 9.50 8.47
C TYR A 146 -7.83 9.75 9.63
N THR A 147 -8.02 10.84 10.37
CA THR A 147 -7.08 11.23 11.44
C THR A 147 -7.67 11.09 12.85
N GLU A 148 -8.92 10.65 12.94
CA GLU A 148 -9.71 10.48 14.17
C GLU A 148 -9.99 9.00 14.45
#